data_AF-A0AAU1NPX8-F1
#
_entry.id   AF-A0AAU1NPX8-F1
#
_cell.length_a   1.000
_cell.length_b   1.000
_cell.length_c   1.000
_cell.angle_alpha   90.00
_cell.angle_beta   90.00
_cell.angle_gamma   90.00
#
_symmetry.space_group_name_H-M   'P 1'
#
loop_
_entity.id
_entity.type
_entity.pdbx_description
1 polymer ?
#
loop_
_entity_poly.entity_id
_entity_poly.type
_entity_poly.pdbx_seq_one_letter_code
_entity_poly.pdbx_strand_id
1 'polypeptide(L)'
;MRAACDRYGLLVCYAYSPPDRHGRTAARMFAPSIGVPEDIANANSTACLAAHAARFGTHHLAVDMGDHLGSPSTITATAHRDRTGHRIRVSGQAAIVRTVTR
;
A
#
# COMPACT_ATOMS: atom_id res chain seq x y z
N MET A 1 -4.35 -0.87 17.55
CA MET A 1 -3.20 -0.79 16.63
C MET A 1 -1.99 -0.11 17.26
N ARG A 2 -2.11 1.12 17.81
CA ARG A 2 -1.00 1.85 18.45
C ARG A 2 -0.13 1.02 19.40
N ALA A 3 -0.76 0.40 20.40
CA ALA A 3 -0.03 -0.43 21.38
C ALA A 3 0.78 -1.58 20.74
N ALA A 4 0.31 -2.16 19.63
CA ALA A 4 1.06 -3.20 18.92
C ALA A 4 2.26 -2.61 18.16
N CYS A 5 2.05 -1.53 17.41
CA CYS A 5 3.13 -0.80 16.72
C CYS A 5 4.23 -0.37 17.70
N ASP A 6 3.84 0.26 18.82
CA ASP A 6 4.77 0.74 19.84
C ASP A 6 5.56 -0.42 20.48
N ARG A 7 4.88 -1.55 20.78
CA ARG A 7 5.52 -2.75 21.34
C ARG A 7 6.61 -3.33 20.42
N TYR A 8 6.41 -3.28 19.11
CA TYR A 8 7.36 -3.84 18.13
C TYR A 8 8.31 -2.79 17.54
N GLY A 9 8.27 -1.54 18.01
CA GLY A 9 9.09 -0.46 17.46
C GLY A 9 8.79 -0.16 15.99
N LEU A 10 7.56 -0.45 15.54
CA LEU A 10 7.11 -0.22 14.16
C LEU A 10 6.34 1.09 14.07
N LEU A 11 6.63 1.89 13.04
CA LEU A 11 5.92 3.16 12.82
C LEU A 11 4.46 2.95 12.36
N VAL A 12 4.25 1.90 11.55
CA VAL A 12 2.99 1.64 10.86
C VAL A 12 2.62 0.16 10.96
N CYS A 13 1.34 -0.15 10.81
CA CYS A 13 0.85 -1.51 10.56
C CYS A 13 0.12 -1.53 9.22
N TYR A 14 0.50 -2.47 8.35
CA TYR A 14 -0.14 -2.69 7.06
C TYR A 14 -0.79 -4.08 7.05
N ALA A 15 -2.11 -4.10 7.23
CA ALA A 15 -2.89 -5.34 7.21
C ALA A 15 -3.45 -5.56 5.80
N TYR A 16 -3.27 -6.75 5.24
CA TYR A 16 -3.70 -7.07 3.87
C TYR A 16 -4.27 -8.50 3.80
N SER A 17 -5.17 -8.75 2.84
CA SER A 17 -5.63 -10.10 2.51
C SER A 17 -4.65 -10.78 1.53
N PRO A 18 -4.51 -12.11 1.53
CA PRO A 18 -3.69 -12.79 0.52
C PRO A 18 -4.11 -12.38 -0.90
N PRO A 19 -3.15 -12.02 -1.78
CA PRO A 19 -3.49 -11.69 -3.16
C PRO A 19 -4.15 -12.87 -3.86
N ASP A 20 -5.15 -12.58 -4.70
CA ASP A 20 -5.74 -13.59 -5.57
C ASP A 20 -4.79 -13.98 -6.72
N ARG A 21 -5.24 -14.89 -7.59
CA ARG A 21 -4.44 -15.36 -8.75
C ARG A 21 -4.07 -14.24 -9.74
N HIS A 22 -4.74 -13.10 -9.68
CA HIS A 22 -4.51 -11.93 -10.53
C HIS A 22 -3.72 -10.84 -9.80
N GLY A 23 -3.26 -11.08 -8.57
CA GLY A 23 -2.52 -10.12 -7.76
C GLY A 23 -3.40 -9.05 -7.11
N ARG A 24 -4.72 -9.25 -7.04
CA ARG A 24 -5.64 -8.31 -6.37
C ARG A 24 -5.71 -8.63 -4.88
N THR A 25 -5.64 -7.60 -4.04
CA THR A 25 -5.73 -7.71 -2.59
C THR A 25 -6.36 -6.45 -2.00
N ALA A 26 -6.96 -6.57 -0.82
CA ALA A 26 -7.42 -5.43 -0.03
C ALA A 26 -6.46 -5.20 1.13
N ALA A 27 -6.21 -3.94 1.47
CA ALA A 27 -5.35 -3.58 2.59
C ALA A 27 -5.87 -2.39 3.40
N ARG A 28 -5.29 -2.22 4.59
CA ARG A 28 -5.49 -1.07 5.48
C ARG A 28 -4.15 -0.68 6.09
N MET A 29 -3.81 0.60 6.04
CA MET A 29 -2.57 1.14 6.62
C MET A 29 -2.91 2.00 7.83
N PHE A 30 -2.33 1.68 8.99
CA PHE A 30 -2.54 2.42 10.24
C PHE A 30 -1.21 2.96 10.75
N ALA A 31 -1.18 4.25 11.11
CA ALA A 31 0.00 4.90 11.70
C ALA A 31 -0.39 5.86 12.85
N PRO A 32 -1.11 5.37 13.88
CA PRO A 32 -1.68 6.22 14.92
C PRO A 32 -0.62 6.97 15.74
N SER A 33 0.60 6.45 15.86
CA SER A 33 1.68 7.09 16.61
C SER A 33 2.23 8.36 15.94
N ILE A 34 1.90 8.59 14.66
CA ILE A 34 2.18 9.85 13.94
C ILE A 34 0.91 10.64 13.61
N GLY A 35 -0.21 10.32 14.26
CA GLY A 35 -1.48 11.04 14.08
C GLY A 35 -2.24 10.69 12.81
N VAL A 36 -1.91 9.58 12.14
CA VAL A 36 -2.67 9.06 10.99
C VAL A 36 -3.45 7.82 11.43
N PRO A 37 -4.77 7.94 11.73
CA PRO A 37 -5.56 6.80 12.16
C PRO A 37 -5.56 5.68 11.12
N GLU A 38 -5.84 6.02 9.86
CA GLU A 38 -5.79 5.13 8.70
C GLU A 38 -5.49 5.95 7.42
N ASP A 39 -4.56 5.46 6.59
CA ASP A 39 -4.21 6.05 5.29
C ASP A 39 -4.97 5.31 4.18
N ILE A 40 -5.74 6.07 3.38
CA ILE A 40 -6.63 5.55 2.33
C ILE A 40 -5.89 5.08 1.08
N ALA A 41 -4.62 5.46 0.88
CA ALA A 41 -3.91 5.22 -0.38
C ALA A 41 -2.39 5.07 -0.19
N ASN A 42 -1.96 4.13 0.66
CA ASN A 42 -0.55 4.06 1.05
C ASN A 42 0.37 3.39 -0.01
N ALA A 43 1.18 4.21 -0.68
CA ALA A 43 2.14 3.77 -1.69
C ALA A 43 3.32 2.97 -1.11
N ASN A 44 3.89 3.42 0.02
CA ASN A 44 5.13 2.85 0.56
C ASN A 44 4.96 1.41 1.05
N SER A 45 3.88 1.15 1.79
CA SER A 45 3.57 -0.20 2.28
C SER A 45 3.17 -1.12 1.13
N THR A 46 2.48 -0.60 0.11
CA THR A 46 2.20 -1.34 -1.13
C THR A 46 3.49 -1.73 -1.85
N ALA A 47 4.50 -0.86 -1.90
CA ALA A 47 5.79 -1.19 -2.49
C ALA A 47 6.51 -2.31 -1.73
N CYS A 48 6.51 -2.25 -0.40
CA CYS A 48 7.06 -3.31 0.45
C CYS A 48 6.33 -4.65 0.25
N LEU A 49 4.99 -4.63 0.18
CA LEU A 49 4.19 -5.80 -0.10
C LEU A 49 4.51 -6.41 -1.48
N ALA A 50 4.66 -5.57 -2.52
CA ALA A 50 5.03 -6.03 -3.85
C ALA A 50 6.42 -6.68 -3.87
N ALA A 51 7.40 -6.11 -3.17
CA ALA A 51 8.71 -6.73 -3.03
C ALA A 51 8.65 -8.08 -2.30
N HIS A 52 7.83 -8.18 -1.25
CA HIS A 52 7.60 -9.43 -0.53
C HIS A 52 6.93 -10.49 -1.41
N ALA A 53 5.82 -10.14 -2.07
CA ALA A 53 5.05 -11.03 -2.92
C ALA A 53 5.85 -11.54 -4.14
N ALA A 54 6.75 -10.71 -4.68
CA ALA A 54 7.63 -11.08 -5.78
C ALA A 54 8.60 -12.23 -5.41
N ARG A 55 8.91 -12.43 -4.12
CA ARG A 55 9.71 -13.58 -3.65
C ARG A 55 8.95 -14.90 -3.79
N PHE A 56 7.62 -14.84 -3.94
CA PHE A 56 6.72 -15.97 -4.08
C PHE A 56 6.05 -16.04 -5.46
N GLY A 57 6.56 -15.28 -6.45
CA GLY A 57 6.10 -15.34 -7.84
C GLY A 57 5.02 -14.33 -8.24
N THR A 58 4.52 -13.51 -7.31
CA THR A 58 3.55 -12.45 -7.63
C THR A 58 4.28 -11.16 -7.97
N HIS A 59 4.41 -10.85 -9.26
CA HIS A 59 5.17 -9.69 -9.75
C HIS A 59 4.34 -8.42 -10.00
N HIS A 60 3.02 -8.53 -9.91
CA HIS A 60 2.10 -7.40 -10.04
C HIS A 60 1.06 -7.47 -8.94
N LEU A 61 0.80 -6.33 -8.31
CA LEU A 61 -0.26 -6.17 -7.31
C LEU A 61 -1.16 -5.00 -7.68
N ALA A 62 -2.45 -5.18 -7.45
CA ALA A 62 -3.44 -4.12 -7.35
C ALA A 62 -4.04 -4.18 -5.95
N VAL A 63 -3.79 -3.12 -5.16
CA VAL A 63 -4.15 -3.08 -3.75
C VAL A 63 -5.25 -2.06 -3.51
N ASP A 64 -6.43 -2.55 -3.12
CA ASP A 64 -7.60 -1.75 -2.82
C ASP A 64 -7.61 -1.33 -1.35
N MET A 65 -7.87 -0.05 -1.09
CA MET A 65 -7.80 0.58 0.23
C MET A 65 -8.88 1.69 0.34
N GLY A 66 -9.13 2.14 1.57
CA GLY A 66 -9.96 3.34 1.82
C GLY A 66 -11.48 3.11 1.77
N ASP A 67 -11.95 1.92 1.38
CA ASP A 67 -13.38 1.58 1.36
C ASP A 67 -14.08 1.81 2.72
N HIS A 68 -13.40 1.44 3.81
CA HIS A 68 -13.92 1.64 5.17
C HIS A 68 -14.14 3.13 5.53
N LEU A 69 -13.40 4.02 4.87
CA LEU A 69 -13.48 5.47 5.07
C LEU A 69 -14.29 6.17 3.96
N GLY A 70 -14.97 5.41 3.10
CA GLY A 70 -15.75 5.96 1.98
C GLY A 70 -14.89 6.67 0.94
N SER A 71 -13.60 6.38 0.87
CA SER A 71 -12.65 6.95 -0.10
C SER A 71 -11.90 5.84 -0.86
N PRO A 72 -12.60 5.06 -1.70
CA PRO A 72 -12.00 3.94 -2.42
C PRO A 72 -10.80 4.38 -3.25
N SER A 73 -9.68 3.67 -3.10
CA SER A 73 -8.44 3.94 -3.80
C SER A 73 -7.74 2.64 -4.16
N THR A 74 -7.12 2.59 -5.34
CA THR A 74 -6.29 1.46 -5.76
C THR A 74 -4.85 1.94 -6.02
N ILE A 75 -3.89 1.31 -5.34
CA ILE A 75 -2.47 1.47 -5.65
C ILE A 75 -2.01 0.21 -6.39
N THR A 76 -1.37 0.41 -7.54
CA THR A 76 -0.75 -0.68 -8.30
C THR A 76 0.75 -0.70 -8.09
N ALA A 77 1.34 -1.88 -8.02
CA ALA A 77 2.78 -2.05 -7.93
C ALA A 77 3.27 -3.20 -8.79
N THR A 78 4.35 -2.96 -9.54
CA THR A 78 5.00 -3.98 -10.38
C THR A 78 6.44 -4.15 -9.92
N ALA A 79 6.83 -5.40 -9.69
CA ALA A 79 8.18 -5.78 -9.32
C ALA A 79 8.98 -6.20 -10.56
N HIS A 80 10.04 -5.45 -10.85
CA HIS A 80 11.00 -5.79 -11.90
C HIS A 80 12.27 -6.32 -11.24
N ARG A 81 12.77 -7.48 -11.69
CA ARG A 81 14.10 -7.96 -11.31
C ARG A 81 15.12 -7.30 -12.24
N ASP A 82 16.14 -6.66 -11.68
CA ASP A 82 17.32 -6.21 -12.40
C ASP A 82 18.59 -6.82 -11.80
N ARG A 83 19.76 -6.43 -12.34
CA ARG A 83 21.07 -6.96 -11.91
C ARG A 83 21.44 -6.56 -10.47
N THR A 84 20.77 -5.56 -9.90
CA THR A 84 21.04 -5.00 -8.56
C THR A 84 20.00 -5.38 -7.52
N GLY A 85 18.85 -5.92 -7.94
CA GLY A 85 17.80 -6.40 -7.03
C GLY A 85 16.40 -6.30 -7.63
N HIS A 86 15.41 -6.08 -6.76
CA HIS A 86 14.04 -5.81 -7.17
C HIS A 86 13.78 -4.30 -7.19
N ARG A 87 13.45 -3.76 -8.37
CA ARG A 87 12.90 -2.42 -8.53
C ARG A 87 11.38 -2.50 -8.50
N ILE A 88 10.75 -1.78 -7.57
CA ILE A 88 9.29 -1.69 -7.49
C ILE A 88 8.83 -0.39 -8.13
N ARG A 89 7.94 -0.49 -9.12
CA ARG A 89 7.24 0.68 -9.69
C ARG A 89 5.85 0.75 -9.09
N VAL A 90 5.54 1.86 -8.42
CA VAL A 90 4.21 2.15 -7.89
C VAL A 90 3.48 3.10 -8.82
N SER A 91 2.19 2.86 -9.07
CA SER A 91 1.34 3.71 -9.91
C SER A 91 -0.08 3.81 -9.34
N GLY A 92 -0.75 4.91 -9.65
CA GLY A 92 -2.16 5.15 -9.31
C GLY A 92 -2.74 6.17 -10.28
N GLN A 93 -4.07 6.25 -10.34
CA GLN A 93 -4.79 7.30 -11.06
C GLN A 93 -5.31 8.33 -10.07
N ALA A 94 -5.30 9.60 -10.46
CA ALA A 94 -5.80 10.69 -9.64
C ALA A 94 -6.74 11.57 -10.47
N ALA A 95 -7.78 12.09 -9.82
CA ALA A 95 -8.67 13.08 -10.40
C ALA A 95 -8.42 14.44 -9.73
N ILE A 96 -8.36 15.51 -10.52
CA ILE A 96 -8.28 16.87 -10.00
C ILE A 96 -9.68 17.27 -9.52
N VAL A 97 -9.86 17.30 -8.20
CA VAL A 97 -11.16 17.67 -7.59
C VAL A 97 -11.34 19.17 -7.41
N ARG A 98 -10.25 19.93 -7.34
CA ARG A 98 -10.27 21.38 -7.16
C ARG A 98 -8.96 22.00 -7.64
N THR A 99 -9.06 23.07 -8.41
CA THR A 99 -7.95 23.96 -8.75
C THR A 99 -8.10 25.25 -7.96
N VAL A 100 -7.03 25.72 -7.32
CA VAL A 100 -7.02 26.99 -6.59
C VAL A 100 -6.17 27.98 -7.36
N THR A 101 -6.80 29.01 -7.92
CA THR A 101 -6.09 30.14 -8.53
C THR A 101 -5.60 31.08 -7.43
N ARG A 102 -4.35 31.56 -7.58
CA ARG A 102 -3.76 32.57 -6.70
C ARG A 102 -4.41 33.93 -6.89
#